data_AF-A0A078AWM3-F1
#
_entry.id   AF-A0A078AWM3-F1
#
_cell.length_a   1.000
_cell.length_b   1.000
_cell.length_c   1.000
_cell.angle_alpha   90.00
_cell.angle_beta   90.00
_cell.angle_gamma   90.00
#
_symmetry.space_group_name_H-M   'P 1'
#
loop_
_entity.id
_entity.type
_entity.pdbx_description
1 polymer ?
#
loop_
_entity_poly.entity_id
_entity_poly.type
_entity_poly.pdbx_seq_one_letter_code
_entity_poly.pdbx_strand_id
1 'polypeptide(L)'
;MKRKSNLVYQTHDSPQDTLSKKPKHHYLVTFLLEFLDWFFFNMPPGPKIVKVSFVVNSQKVLMPIYLIFLIKYYENYSDQMILYSIMHGSYGIFWYMKHVFFPDKFSDFKFTITCAITTWMILLGPYMVPAWLIASRNTMEIVDKKWLYSWLLVYIFGVVLTLCSDAQKNITLQFIQEHNLYKGKQFLITEGFFKHCRNPNFLGEMMMYFSFAAVCNHWVAYSIVIYSWLTILAARIFQKEISLMSKPGWEQYAQQSWLLIPKINGRTLDSIIFYSILGFSIYILVGQ
;
A
#
# COMPACT_ATOMS: atom_id res chain seq x y z
N MET A 1 20.10 15.26 23.87
CA MET A 1 20.12 16.44 22.97
C MET A 1 19.11 16.21 21.84
N LYS A 2 17.87 16.71 21.97
CA LYS A 2 16.80 16.51 20.97
C LYS A 2 16.99 17.49 19.80
N ARG A 3 17.65 17.08 18.72
CA ARG A 3 17.65 17.82 17.45
C ARG A 3 16.28 17.67 16.79
N LYS A 4 15.48 18.75 16.79
CA LYS A 4 14.35 18.89 15.86
C LYS A 4 14.92 18.98 14.44
N SER A 5 14.84 17.89 13.67
CA SER A 5 15.22 17.88 12.26
C SER A 5 14.01 18.32 11.42
N ASN A 6 13.99 19.58 11.00
CA ASN A 6 13.11 20.03 9.92
C ASN A 6 13.65 19.46 8.61
N LEU A 7 13.22 18.26 8.21
CA LEU A 7 13.65 17.66 6.95
C LEU A 7 12.45 17.04 6.24
N VAL A 8 12.15 17.60 5.06
CA VAL A 8 11.06 17.24 4.15
C VAL A 8 11.59 16.19 3.20
N TYR A 9 11.32 14.92 3.49
CA TYR A 9 11.82 13.76 2.74
C TYR A 9 10.87 13.37 1.60
N GLN A 10 11.21 12.34 0.80
CA GLN A 10 10.23 11.52 0.07
C GLN A 10 9.39 10.64 1.02
N THR A 11 9.13 11.09 2.23
CA THR A 11 8.16 10.47 3.12
C THR A 11 6.77 10.97 2.74
N HIS A 12 5.73 10.31 3.27
CA HIS A 12 4.53 11.07 3.57
C HIS A 12 4.99 12.26 4.42
N ASP A 13 4.98 13.46 3.84
CA ASP A 13 5.05 14.68 4.63
C ASP A 13 4.02 14.50 5.74
N SER A 14 4.37 14.86 6.99
CA SER A 14 3.36 14.78 8.04
C SER A 14 2.15 15.61 7.57
N PRO A 15 0.92 15.23 7.89
CA PRO A 15 -0.26 16.10 7.77
C PRO A 15 0.04 17.58 8.07
N GLN A 16 0.88 17.80 9.09
CA GLN A 16 1.30 19.10 9.58
C GLN A 16 2.35 19.80 8.69
N ASP A 17 3.23 19.07 8.01
CA ASP A 17 4.24 19.61 7.09
C ASP A 17 3.63 19.97 5.72
N THR A 18 2.61 19.22 5.26
CA THR A 18 1.83 19.53 4.05
C THR A 18 1.11 20.87 4.12
N LEU A 19 0.64 21.27 5.30
CA LEU A 19 -0.06 22.55 5.50
C LEU A 19 0.86 23.78 5.38
N SER A 20 2.18 23.61 5.54
CA SER A 20 3.15 24.70 5.44
C SER A 20 3.52 25.06 3.99
N LYS A 21 3.28 24.16 3.04
CA LYS A 21 3.58 24.33 1.61
C LYS A 21 2.27 24.35 0.81
N LYS A 22 1.39 25.30 1.11
CA LYS A 22 0.14 25.49 0.36
C LYS A 22 0.46 25.77 -1.12
N PRO A 23 0.08 24.91 -2.07
CA PRO A 23 0.02 25.32 -3.46
C PRO A 23 -1.11 26.34 -3.56
N LYS A 24 -0.78 27.59 -3.94
CA LYS A 24 -1.72 28.73 -3.96
C LYS A 24 -2.95 28.58 -4.89
N HIS A 25 -3.17 27.44 -5.55
CA HIS A 25 -4.13 27.34 -6.66
C HIS A 25 -5.07 26.13 -6.69
N HIS A 26 -5.17 25.30 -5.64
CA HIS A 26 -6.15 24.19 -5.66
C HIS A 26 -6.94 24.07 -4.34
N TYR A 27 -8.06 24.80 -4.26
CA TYR A 27 -8.96 24.81 -3.10
C TYR A 27 -9.50 23.41 -2.76
N LEU A 28 -9.95 22.66 -3.77
CA LEU A 28 -10.46 21.28 -3.62
C LEU A 28 -9.41 20.33 -3.06
N VAL A 29 -8.16 20.49 -3.50
CA VAL A 29 -7.03 19.69 -3.03
C VAL A 29 -6.75 19.97 -1.57
N THR A 30 -6.65 21.25 -1.22
CA THR A 30 -6.39 21.66 0.16
C THR A 30 -7.49 21.17 1.09
N PHE A 31 -8.75 21.31 0.69
CA PHE A 31 -9.90 20.78 1.42
C PHE A 31 -9.85 19.27 1.61
N LEU A 32 -9.56 18.51 0.54
CA LEU A 32 -9.46 17.04 0.63
C LEU A 32 -8.35 16.62 1.59
N LEU A 33 -7.19 17.27 1.54
CA LEU A 33 -6.07 17.00 2.43
C LEU A 33 -6.44 17.29 3.90
N GLU A 34 -7.05 18.44 4.17
CA GLU A 34 -7.52 18.82 5.50
C GLU A 34 -8.58 17.84 6.03
N PHE A 35 -9.51 17.40 5.16
CA PHE A 35 -10.50 16.39 5.52
C PHE A 35 -9.87 15.06 5.88
N LEU A 36 -8.93 14.56 5.07
CA LEU A 36 -8.23 13.30 5.33
C LEU A 36 -7.40 13.39 6.62
N ASP A 37 -6.73 14.51 6.85
CA ASP A 37 -5.96 14.75 8.06
C ASP A 37 -6.87 14.78 9.30
N TRP A 38 -8.03 15.43 9.18
CA TRP A 38 -9.03 15.42 10.22
C TRP A 38 -9.52 14.00 10.51
N PHE A 39 -9.90 13.28 9.45
CA PHE A 39 -10.50 11.95 9.53
C PHE A 39 -9.52 10.89 10.08
N PHE A 40 -8.28 10.89 9.61
CA PHE A 40 -7.29 9.88 10.02
C PHE A 40 -6.55 10.22 11.31
N PHE A 41 -6.48 11.50 11.72
CA PHE A 41 -5.65 11.89 12.86
C PHE A 41 -6.33 12.72 13.95
N ASN A 42 -7.39 13.47 13.65
CA ASN A 42 -7.91 14.51 14.55
C ASN A 42 -9.40 14.35 14.91
N MET A 43 -10.04 13.23 14.58
CA MET A 43 -11.46 13.06 14.87
C MET A 43 -11.70 13.08 16.40
N PRO A 44 -12.60 13.94 16.90
CA PRO A 44 -12.90 14.03 18.33
C PRO A 44 -13.65 12.76 18.82
N PRO A 45 -13.73 12.51 20.15
CA PRO A 45 -13.07 13.22 21.24
C PRO A 45 -11.65 12.71 21.57
N GLY A 46 -10.92 13.49 22.36
CA GLY A 46 -9.74 13.02 23.10
C GLY A 46 -8.37 13.35 22.48
N PRO A 47 -7.28 13.14 23.24
CA PRO A 47 -5.92 13.46 22.81
C PRO A 47 -5.34 12.42 21.84
N LYS A 48 -4.30 12.82 21.08
CA LYS A 48 -3.57 11.94 20.16
C LYS A 48 -2.54 11.08 20.89
N ILE A 49 -2.97 9.95 21.42
CA ILE A 49 -2.11 9.07 22.24
C ILE A 49 -1.76 7.75 21.55
N VAL A 50 -2.58 7.28 20.61
CA VAL A 50 -2.42 5.95 19.99
C VAL A 50 -1.54 6.07 18.76
N LYS A 51 -0.45 5.29 18.70
CA LYS A 51 0.41 5.24 17.51
C LYS A 51 -0.30 4.53 16.35
N VAL A 52 -0.10 5.03 15.13
CA VAL A 52 -0.58 4.37 13.90
C VAL A 52 -0.06 2.94 13.79
N SER A 53 1.26 2.75 14.04
CA SER A 53 1.88 1.41 14.07
C SER A 53 1.17 0.45 15.00
N PHE A 54 0.73 0.89 16.18
CA PHE A 54 0.11 0.01 17.15
C PHE A 54 -1.16 -0.63 16.56
N VAL A 55 -2.05 0.17 15.97
CA VAL A 55 -3.31 -0.33 15.41
C VAL A 55 -3.08 -1.19 14.17
N VAL A 56 -2.25 -0.72 13.24
CA VAL A 56 -1.99 -1.45 11.99
C VAL A 56 -1.23 -2.75 12.26
N ASN A 57 -0.15 -2.70 13.04
CA ASN A 57 0.67 -3.88 13.32
C ASN A 57 -0.10 -4.91 14.15
N SER A 58 -0.97 -4.48 15.07
CA SER A 58 -1.83 -5.42 15.81
C SER A 58 -2.72 -6.21 14.86
N GLN A 59 -3.37 -5.56 13.89
CA GLN A 59 -4.17 -6.28 12.90
C GLN A 59 -3.33 -7.24 12.06
N LYS A 60 -2.13 -6.83 11.64
CA LYS A 60 -1.24 -7.63 10.79
C LYS A 60 -0.66 -8.85 11.52
N VAL A 61 -0.21 -8.67 12.76
CA VAL A 61 0.39 -9.74 13.58
C VAL A 61 -0.68 -10.72 14.08
N LEU A 62 -1.90 -10.24 14.36
CA LEU A 62 -3.01 -11.12 14.76
C LEU A 62 -3.64 -11.86 13.57
N MET A 63 -3.37 -11.46 12.32
CA MET A 63 -3.97 -12.06 11.14
C MET A 63 -3.70 -13.57 11.02
N PRO A 64 -2.46 -14.10 11.14
CA PRO A 64 -2.23 -15.55 11.15
C PRO A 64 -3.04 -16.29 12.23
N ILE A 65 -3.15 -15.70 13.43
CA ILE A 65 -3.90 -16.30 14.55
C ILE A 65 -5.38 -16.37 14.20
N TYR A 66 -5.94 -15.28 13.67
CA TYR A 66 -7.32 -15.23 13.21
C TYR A 66 -7.61 -16.25 12.11
N LEU A 67 -6.70 -16.40 11.14
CA LEU A 67 -6.85 -17.37 10.04
C LEU A 67 -6.83 -18.82 10.56
N ILE A 68 -5.91 -19.15 11.46
CA ILE A 68 -5.87 -20.48 12.11
C ILE A 68 -7.14 -20.73 12.92
N PHE A 69 -7.62 -19.71 13.64
CA PHE A 69 -8.89 -19.79 14.38
C PHE A 69 -10.05 -20.09 13.43
N LEU A 70 -10.17 -19.36 12.31
CA LEU A 70 -11.24 -19.57 11.32
C LEU A 70 -11.21 -20.98 10.71
N ILE A 71 -10.03 -21.48 10.32
CA ILE A 71 -9.87 -22.83 9.78
C ILE A 71 -10.41 -23.86 10.77
N LYS A 72 -10.02 -23.74 12.05
CA LYS A 72 -10.42 -24.69 13.09
C LYS A 72 -11.90 -24.57 13.46
N TYR A 73 -12.41 -23.35 13.57
CA TYR A 73 -13.79 -23.10 13.99
C TYR A 73 -14.81 -23.55 12.95
N TYR A 74 -14.53 -23.33 11.66
CA TYR A 74 -15.42 -23.72 10.56
C TYR A 74 -15.06 -25.08 9.93
N GLU A 75 -14.00 -25.73 10.43
CA GLU A 75 -13.45 -26.99 9.89
C GLU A 75 -13.26 -26.97 8.36
N ASN A 76 -12.83 -25.81 7.82
CA ASN A 76 -12.61 -25.63 6.40
C ASN A 76 -11.12 -25.72 6.06
N TYR A 77 -10.71 -26.90 5.62
CA TYR A 77 -9.34 -27.24 5.21
C TYR A 77 -9.18 -27.30 3.68
N SER A 78 -10.04 -26.63 2.92
CA SER A 78 -9.90 -26.58 1.46
C SER A 78 -8.58 -25.93 1.06
N ASP A 79 -8.08 -26.29 -0.12
CA ASP A 79 -6.86 -25.69 -0.66
C ASP A 79 -7.00 -24.17 -0.85
N GLN A 80 -8.21 -23.69 -1.17
CA GLN A 80 -8.52 -22.27 -1.24
C GLN A 80 -8.29 -21.59 0.12
N MET A 81 -8.82 -22.17 1.21
CA MET A 81 -8.68 -21.61 2.56
C MET A 81 -7.24 -21.68 3.07
N ILE A 82 -6.54 -22.79 2.82
CA ILE A 82 -5.14 -22.97 3.18
C ILE A 82 -4.27 -21.96 2.43
N LEU A 83 -4.42 -21.85 1.11
CA LEU A 83 -3.67 -20.90 0.29
C LEU A 83 -3.93 -19.45 0.72
N TYR A 84 -5.19 -19.07 0.90
CA TYR A 84 -5.56 -17.74 1.38
C TYR A 84 -4.87 -17.45 2.73
N SER A 85 -4.87 -18.43 3.62
CA SER A 85 -4.27 -18.29 4.95
C SER A 85 -2.75 -18.14 4.90
N ILE A 86 -2.07 -18.88 4.03
CA ILE A 86 -0.64 -18.74 3.79
C ILE A 86 -0.33 -17.35 3.24
N MET A 87 -1.08 -16.90 2.22
CA MET A 87 -0.88 -15.61 1.57
C MET A 87 -1.11 -14.44 2.55
N HIS A 88 -2.29 -14.35 3.16
CA HIS A 88 -2.61 -13.22 4.04
C HIS A 88 -1.85 -13.29 5.37
N GLY A 89 -1.64 -14.49 5.93
CA GLY A 89 -0.86 -14.70 7.14
C GLY A 89 0.62 -14.32 6.96
N SER A 90 1.27 -14.79 5.89
CA SER A 90 2.68 -14.44 5.63
C SER A 90 2.85 -12.94 5.38
N TYR A 91 1.92 -12.28 4.70
CA TYR A 91 1.97 -10.84 4.54
C TYR A 91 1.87 -10.09 5.87
N GLY A 92 1.05 -10.55 6.81
CA GLY A 92 0.99 -9.98 8.17
C GLY A 92 2.35 -9.98 8.86
N ILE A 93 3.10 -11.08 8.71
CA ILE A 93 4.48 -11.22 9.23
C ILE A 93 5.43 -10.28 8.48
N PHE A 94 5.40 -10.28 7.14
CA PHE A 94 6.25 -9.43 6.31
C PHE A 94 6.05 -7.95 6.57
N TRP A 95 4.81 -7.52 6.84
CA TRP A 95 4.49 -6.16 7.24
C TRP A 95 5.22 -5.77 8.54
N TYR A 96 5.17 -6.65 9.54
CA TYR A 96 5.86 -6.41 10.81
C TYR A 96 7.38 -6.41 10.64
N MET A 97 7.92 -7.33 9.83
CA MET A 97 9.35 -7.33 9.49
C MET A 97 9.76 -6.00 8.84
N LYS A 98 8.99 -5.51 7.85
CA LYS A 98 9.20 -4.18 7.25
C LYS A 98 9.23 -3.08 8.31
N HIS A 99 8.31 -3.10 9.27
CA HIS A 99 8.28 -2.10 10.34
C HIS A 99 9.56 -2.11 11.20
N VAL A 100 10.16 -3.28 11.42
CA VAL A 100 11.41 -3.42 12.18
C VAL A 100 12.63 -3.04 11.36
N PHE A 101 12.75 -3.55 10.12
CA PHE A 101 13.97 -3.42 9.32
C PHE A 101 14.08 -2.12 8.54
N PHE A 102 12.96 -1.57 8.07
CA PHE A 102 12.93 -0.33 7.30
C PHE A 102 11.71 0.51 7.71
N PRO A 103 11.72 1.06 8.95
CA PRO A 103 10.58 1.75 9.54
C PRO A 103 10.16 2.98 8.72
N ASP A 104 8.85 3.17 8.59
CA ASP A 104 8.28 4.39 8.01
C ASP A 104 7.96 5.40 9.12
N LYS A 105 8.36 6.67 8.94
CA LYS A 105 8.06 7.76 9.88
C LYS A 105 6.56 7.92 10.10
N PHE A 106 5.76 7.61 9.08
CA PHE A 106 4.31 7.64 9.18
C PHE A 106 3.78 6.75 10.33
N SER A 107 4.46 5.63 10.60
CA SER A 107 4.08 4.68 11.64
C SER A 107 4.20 5.23 13.07
N ASP A 108 4.97 6.30 13.27
CA ASP A 108 5.15 6.94 14.58
C ASP A 108 4.16 8.07 14.88
N PHE A 109 3.37 8.50 13.89
CA PHE A 109 2.30 9.45 14.14
C PHE A 109 1.30 8.88 15.14
N LYS A 110 0.72 9.78 15.93
CA LYS A 110 -0.34 9.45 16.88
C LYS A 110 -1.65 10.02 16.40
N PHE A 111 -2.72 9.24 16.54
CA PHE A 111 -4.09 9.69 16.33
C PHE A 111 -4.91 9.57 17.63
N THR A 112 -6.09 10.18 17.63
CA THR A 112 -7.07 10.06 18.72
C THR A 112 -7.58 8.62 18.82
N ILE A 113 -8.11 8.21 19.98
CA ILE A 113 -8.72 6.88 20.13
C ILE A 113 -9.86 6.69 19.12
N THR A 114 -10.62 7.74 18.83
CA THR A 114 -11.69 7.67 17.83
C THR A 114 -11.16 7.34 16.45
N CYS A 115 -10.08 8.02 15.99
CA CYS A 115 -9.43 7.68 14.73
C CYS A 115 -8.87 6.25 14.73
N ALA A 116 -8.41 5.73 15.88
CA ALA A 116 -7.96 4.34 16.03
C ALA A 116 -9.08 3.36 15.68
N ILE A 117 -10.23 3.54 16.34
CA ILE A 117 -11.41 2.71 16.19
C ILE A 117 -11.94 2.82 14.76
N THR A 118 -12.08 4.05 14.26
CA THR A 118 -12.56 4.31 12.90
C THR A 118 -11.65 3.68 11.85
N THR A 119 -10.32 3.84 11.95
CA THR A 119 -9.35 3.19 11.05
C THR A 119 -9.48 1.67 11.10
N TRP A 120 -9.70 1.10 12.28
CA TRP A 120 -9.97 -0.33 12.38
C TRP A 120 -11.24 -0.67 11.60
N MET A 121 -12.37 -0.06 11.98
CA MET A 121 -13.71 -0.40 11.47
C MET A 121 -13.88 -0.22 9.96
N ILE A 122 -13.33 0.84 9.38
CA ILE A 122 -13.55 1.17 7.98
C ILE A 122 -12.49 0.61 7.04
N LEU A 123 -11.29 0.33 7.56
CA LEU A 123 -10.14 -0.02 6.73
C LEU A 123 -9.60 -1.39 7.09
N LEU A 124 -9.04 -1.55 8.30
CA LEU A 124 -8.29 -2.77 8.64
C LEU A 124 -9.19 -3.99 8.82
N GLY A 125 -10.39 -3.76 9.34
CA GLY A 125 -11.37 -4.78 9.62
C GLY A 125 -12.03 -5.43 8.43
N PRO A 126 -12.51 -4.64 7.48
CA PRO A 126 -13.03 -5.18 6.24
C PRO A 126 -12.08 -6.18 5.58
N TYR A 127 -10.75 -6.00 5.66
CA TYR A 127 -9.80 -6.99 5.12
C TYR A 127 -9.85 -8.37 5.80
N MET A 128 -10.49 -8.52 6.95
CA MET A 128 -10.69 -9.82 7.61
C MET A 128 -11.92 -10.58 7.08
N VAL A 129 -12.81 -9.89 6.36
CA VAL A 129 -14.07 -10.44 5.84
C VAL A 129 -13.84 -11.50 4.76
N PRO A 130 -12.93 -11.35 3.78
CA PRO A 130 -12.73 -12.38 2.76
C PRO A 130 -12.28 -13.72 3.35
N ALA A 131 -11.43 -13.70 4.38
CA ALA A 131 -11.03 -14.91 5.10
C ALA A 131 -12.23 -15.61 5.76
N TRP A 132 -13.09 -14.83 6.40
CA TRP A 132 -14.32 -15.35 7.02
C TRP A 132 -15.27 -15.92 5.99
N LEU A 133 -15.48 -15.22 4.86
CA LEU A 133 -16.34 -15.68 3.76
C LEU A 133 -15.92 -17.05 3.22
N ILE A 134 -14.61 -17.25 2.99
CA ILE A 134 -14.07 -18.55 2.56
C ILE A 134 -14.26 -19.57 3.68
N ALA A 135 -13.80 -19.28 4.89
CA ALA A 135 -13.83 -20.22 6.02
C ALA A 135 -15.25 -20.72 6.29
N SER A 136 -16.21 -19.80 6.35
CA SER A 136 -17.62 -20.09 6.63
C SER A 136 -18.40 -20.64 5.44
N ARG A 137 -17.74 -20.89 4.30
CA ARG A 137 -18.35 -21.40 3.05
C ARG A 137 -19.48 -20.51 2.51
N ASN A 138 -19.40 -19.20 2.76
CA ASN A 138 -20.28 -18.19 2.14
C ASN A 138 -19.84 -17.83 0.70
N THR A 139 -18.81 -18.50 0.20
CA THR A 139 -18.34 -18.41 -1.18
C THR A 139 -18.39 -19.78 -1.84
N MET A 140 -18.58 -19.81 -3.15
CA MET A 140 -18.32 -21.04 -3.91
C MET A 140 -16.85 -21.41 -3.78
N GLU A 141 -16.58 -22.66 -3.40
CA GLU A 141 -15.22 -23.15 -3.25
C GLU A 141 -14.51 -23.21 -4.60
N ILE A 142 -13.32 -22.63 -4.67
CA ILE A 142 -12.51 -22.64 -5.90
C ILE A 142 -11.65 -23.90 -5.90
N VAL A 143 -12.07 -24.89 -6.67
CA VAL A 143 -11.34 -26.16 -6.83
C VAL A 143 -10.25 -26.09 -7.92
N ASP A 144 -10.38 -25.17 -8.88
CA ASP A 144 -9.41 -24.99 -9.97
C ASP A 144 -8.07 -24.48 -9.44
N LYS A 145 -7.05 -25.34 -9.50
CA LYS A 145 -5.69 -25.03 -9.07
C LYS A 145 -5.03 -23.98 -9.95
N LYS A 146 -5.37 -23.90 -11.23
CA LYS A 146 -4.78 -22.90 -12.13
C LYS A 146 -5.15 -21.49 -11.67
N TRP A 147 -6.41 -21.27 -11.29
CA TRP A 147 -6.86 -20.02 -10.67
C TRP A 147 -6.05 -19.69 -9.42
N LEU A 148 -5.97 -20.63 -8.47
CA LEU A 148 -5.28 -20.45 -7.20
C LEU A 148 -3.79 -20.10 -7.38
N TYR A 149 -3.07 -20.83 -8.24
CA TYR A 149 -1.65 -20.59 -8.50
C TYR A 149 -1.39 -19.30 -9.27
N SER A 150 -2.30 -18.90 -10.16
CA SER A 150 -2.20 -17.63 -10.87
C SER A 150 -2.27 -16.45 -9.90
N TRP A 151 -3.17 -16.49 -8.92
CA TRP A 151 -3.26 -15.44 -7.90
C TRP A 151 -2.15 -15.50 -6.85
N LEU A 152 -1.62 -16.69 -6.55
CA LEU A 152 -0.38 -16.82 -5.77
C LEU A 152 0.80 -16.14 -6.48
N LEU A 153 0.92 -16.28 -7.80
CA LEU A 153 1.96 -15.59 -8.56
C LEU A 153 1.82 -14.06 -8.45
N VAL A 154 0.61 -13.53 -8.63
CA VAL A 154 0.31 -12.10 -8.45
C VAL A 154 0.63 -11.63 -7.03
N TYR A 155 0.31 -12.43 -6.02
CA TYR A 155 0.66 -12.19 -4.62
C TYR A 155 2.17 -12.04 -4.43
N ILE A 156 2.97 -12.97 -4.96
CA ILE A 156 4.44 -12.96 -4.84
C ILE A 156 5.01 -11.67 -5.45
N PHE A 157 4.58 -11.31 -6.67
CA PHE A 157 5.00 -10.05 -7.30
C PHE A 157 4.57 -8.83 -6.47
N GLY A 158 3.36 -8.85 -5.91
CA GLY A 158 2.86 -7.78 -5.06
C GLY A 158 3.70 -7.58 -3.79
N VAL A 159 4.07 -8.67 -3.12
CA VAL A 159 4.96 -8.65 -1.95
C VAL A 159 6.34 -8.13 -2.32
N VAL A 160 6.95 -8.64 -3.39
CA VAL A 160 8.28 -8.21 -3.86
C VAL A 160 8.29 -6.71 -4.16
N LEU A 161 7.33 -6.22 -4.94
CA LEU A 161 7.24 -4.79 -5.26
C LEU A 161 7.06 -3.94 -4.01
N THR A 162 6.21 -4.37 -3.08
CA THR A 162 5.96 -3.64 -1.83
C THR A 162 7.22 -3.55 -0.97
N LEU A 163 7.81 -4.70 -0.63
CA LEU A 163 8.94 -4.76 0.31
C LEU A 163 10.21 -4.18 -0.30
N CYS A 164 10.56 -4.54 -1.52
CA CYS A 164 11.82 -4.12 -2.13
C CYS A 164 11.83 -2.62 -2.45
N SER A 165 10.70 -2.05 -2.88
CA SER A 165 10.64 -0.60 -3.13
C SER A 165 10.67 0.22 -1.85
N ASP A 166 10.02 -0.24 -0.77
CA ASP A 166 10.11 0.43 0.52
C ASP A 166 11.49 0.29 1.16
N ALA A 167 12.13 -0.88 1.04
CA ALA A 167 13.51 -1.07 1.48
C ALA A 167 14.47 -0.15 0.71
N GLN A 168 14.40 -0.11 -0.63
CA GLN A 168 15.20 0.80 -1.43
C GLN A 168 15.00 2.26 -1.00
N LYS A 169 13.74 2.69 -0.82
CA LYS A 169 13.40 4.04 -0.38
C LYS A 169 14.02 4.35 1.00
N ASN A 170 13.83 3.47 1.96
CA ASN A 170 14.32 3.66 3.33
C ASN A 170 15.84 3.75 3.39
N ILE A 171 16.54 2.78 2.78
CA ILE A 171 18.00 2.74 2.74
C ILE A 171 18.57 3.97 2.03
N THR A 172 17.97 4.37 0.89
CA THR A 172 18.41 5.57 0.16
C THR A 172 18.26 6.83 1.01
N LEU A 173 17.14 6.97 1.72
CA LEU A 173 16.89 8.12 2.59
C LEU A 173 17.84 8.14 3.80
N GLN A 174 18.09 6.98 4.40
CA GLN A 174 19.04 6.83 5.51
C GLN A 174 20.44 7.23 5.07
N PHE A 175 20.92 6.70 3.94
CA PHE A 175 22.24 7.01 3.41
C PHE A 175 22.42 8.51 3.13
N ILE A 176 21.42 9.15 2.50
CA ILE A 176 21.44 10.59 2.26
C ILE A 176 21.49 11.39 3.56
N GLN A 177 20.77 10.95 4.58
CA GLN A 177 20.76 11.60 5.89
C GLN A 177 22.10 11.46 6.62
N GLU A 178 22.68 10.26 6.66
CA GLU A 178 23.94 9.97 7.35
C GLU A 178 25.12 10.73 6.74
N HIS A 179 25.17 10.82 5.41
CA HIS A 179 26.22 11.52 4.68
C HIS A 179 25.92 13.01 4.45
N ASN A 180 24.83 13.54 5.02
CA ASN A 180 24.38 14.93 4.84
C ASN A 180 24.34 15.37 3.36
N LEU A 181 23.95 14.44 2.48
CA LEU A 181 23.83 14.69 1.05
C LEU A 181 22.64 15.65 0.83
N TYR A 182 22.74 16.45 -0.23
CA TYR A 182 21.71 17.43 -0.61
C TYR A 182 21.46 18.59 0.39
N LYS A 183 22.12 18.65 1.56
CA LYS A 183 22.09 19.78 2.51
C LYS A 183 20.67 20.32 2.82
N GLY A 184 19.71 19.41 3.01
CA GLY A 184 18.31 19.76 3.27
C GLY A 184 17.48 20.15 2.03
N LYS A 185 18.04 20.07 0.82
CA LYS A 185 17.29 20.23 -0.43
C LYS A 185 16.43 18.97 -0.68
N GLN A 186 15.23 19.19 -1.21
CA GLN A 186 14.38 18.09 -1.67
C GLN A 186 15.00 17.41 -2.90
N PHE A 187 14.77 16.10 -3.04
CA PHE A 187 15.30 15.31 -4.14
C PHE A 187 14.31 14.19 -4.57
N LEU A 188 14.54 13.64 -5.76
CA LEU A 188 13.78 12.52 -6.33
C LEU A 188 14.66 11.27 -6.35
N ILE A 189 14.14 10.14 -5.87
CA ILE A 189 14.69 8.82 -6.17
C ILE A 189 14.19 8.43 -7.56
N THR A 190 15.10 8.40 -8.53
CA THR A 190 14.80 8.11 -9.95
C THR A 190 15.45 6.82 -10.46
N GLU A 191 15.96 5.99 -9.55
CA GLU A 191 16.66 4.74 -9.86
C GLU A 191 15.93 3.51 -9.30
N GLY A 192 16.32 2.32 -9.74
CA GLY A 192 15.75 1.05 -9.28
C GLY A 192 14.25 0.96 -9.48
N PHE A 193 13.50 0.54 -8.44
CA PHE A 193 12.04 0.39 -8.50
C PHE A 193 11.30 1.69 -8.86
N PHE A 194 11.90 2.84 -8.54
CA PHE A 194 11.29 4.14 -8.79
C PHE A 194 11.59 4.70 -10.18
N LYS A 195 12.49 4.08 -10.96
CA LYS A 195 12.95 4.61 -12.25
C LYS A 195 11.82 4.84 -13.26
N HIS A 196 10.93 3.86 -13.37
CA HIS A 196 9.85 3.84 -14.36
C HIS A 196 8.44 3.80 -13.75
N CYS A 197 8.34 3.69 -12.43
CA CYS A 197 7.09 3.73 -11.68
C CYS A 197 7.25 4.67 -10.48
N ARG A 198 6.34 5.61 -10.30
CA ARG A 198 6.39 6.55 -9.17
C ARG A 198 5.89 5.93 -7.87
N ASN A 199 5.02 4.92 -7.97
CA ASN A 199 4.37 4.29 -6.83
C ASN A 199 4.48 2.75 -6.85
N PRO A 200 5.69 2.18 -6.92
CA PRO A 200 5.88 0.73 -7.01
C PRO A 200 5.36 0.00 -5.76
N ASN A 201 5.48 0.63 -4.58
CA ASN A 201 4.94 0.09 -3.32
C ASN A 201 3.41 0.00 -3.35
N PHE A 202 2.72 1.03 -3.86
CA PHE A 202 1.26 1.01 -3.96
C PHE A 202 0.78 0.05 -5.05
N LEU A 203 1.49 -0.06 -6.18
CA LEU A 203 1.21 -1.11 -7.16
C LEU A 203 1.31 -2.50 -6.51
N GLY A 204 2.38 -2.74 -5.75
CA GLY A 204 2.58 -4.01 -5.04
C GLY A 204 1.45 -4.32 -4.06
N GLU A 205 1.04 -3.34 -3.25
CA GLU A 205 -0.08 -3.49 -2.33
C GLU A 205 -1.39 -3.76 -3.08
N MET A 206 -1.67 -3.06 -4.18
CA MET A 206 -2.84 -3.31 -5.03
C MET A 206 -2.85 -4.75 -5.56
N MET A 207 -1.75 -5.22 -6.14
CA MET A 207 -1.64 -6.58 -6.70
C MET A 207 -1.91 -7.64 -5.63
N MET A 208 -1.27 -7.51 -4.48
CA MET A 208 -1.40 -8.47 -3.39
C MET A 208 -2.79 -8.46 -2.75
N TYR A 209 -3.37 -7.30 -2.43
CA TYR A 209 -4.74 -7.27 -1.89
C TYR A 209 -5.78 -7.73 -2.91
N PHE A 210 -5.59 -7.42 -4.20
CA PHE A 210 -6.46 -7.92 -5.25
C PHE A 210 -6.38 -9.45 -5.35
N SER A 211 -5.20 -10.05 -5.18
CA SER A 211 -5.05 -11.51 -5.13
C SER A 211 -5.86 -12.15 -3.99
N PHE A 212 -5.97 -11.49 -2.83
CA PHE A 212 -6.83 -11.97 -1.74
C PHE A 212 -8.31 -11.94 -2.14
N ALA A 213 -8.75 -10.84 -2.74
CA ALA A 213 -10.12 -10.72 -3.23
C ALA A 213 -10.44 -11.77 -4.31
N ALA A 214 -9.49 -12.04 -5.20
CA ALA A 214 -9.63 -13.00 -6.27
C ALA A 214 -9.59 -14.46 -5.81
N VAL A 215 -8.77 -14.80 -4.80
CA VAL A 215 -8.82 -16.12 -4.15
C VAL A 215 -10.15 -16.29 -3.39
N CYS A 216 -10.70 -15.24 -2.79
CA CYS A 216 -12.05 -15.29 -2.20
C CYS A 216 -13.17 -15.37 -3.25
N ASN A 217 -12.94 -14.78 -4.43
CA ASN A 217 -13.86 -14.67 -5.56
C ASN A 217 -15.30 -14.31 -5.18
N HIS A 218 -15.46 -13.32 -4.30
CA HIS A 218 -16.75 -12.83 -3.85
C HIS A 218 -16.82 -11.31 -4.02
N TRP A 219 -17.95 -10.80 -4.51
CA TRP A 219 -18.11 -9.37 -4.83
C TRP A 219 -17.77 -8.46 -3.63
N VAL A 220 -18.14 -8.85 -2.40
CA VAL A 220 -17.80 -8.12 -1.16
C VAL A 220 -16.28 -7.94 -1.02
N ALA A 221 -15.49 -8.97 -1.31
CA ALA A 221 -14.04 -8.89 -1.21
C ALA A 221 -13.45 -7.90 -2.22
N TYR A 222 -13.97 -7.89 -3.45
CA TYR A 222 -13.60 -6.91 -4.47
C TYR A 222 -14.03 -5.48 -4.08
N SER A 223 -15.24 -5.31 -3.54
CA SER A 223 -15.73 -4.00 -3.08
C SER A 223 -14.85 -3.42 -1.97
N ILE A 224 -14.38 -4.24 -1.04
CA ILE A 224 -13.49 -3.81 0.04
C ILE A 224 -12.16 -3.28 -0.51
N VAL A 225 -11.52 -4.01 -1.43
CA VAL A 225 -10.24 -3.57 -2.00
C VAL A 225 -10.43 -2.33 -2.88
N ILE A 226 -11.47 -2.28 -3.72
CA ILE A 226 -11.77 -1.11 -4.57
C ILE A 226 -12.07 0.12 -3.71
N TYR A 227 -12.86 -0.03 -2.66
CA TYR A 227 -13.14 1.05 -1.70
C TYR A 227 -11.85 1.61 -1.12
N SER A 228 -10.94 0.74 -0.65
CA SER A 228 -9.66 1.16 -0.09
C SER A 228 -8.79 1.92 -1.09
N TRP A 229 -8.87 1.54 -2.37
CA TRP A 229 -8.10 2.17 -3.45
C TRP A 229 -8.65 3.55 -3.77
N LEU A 230 -9.97 3.68 -3.94
CA LEU A 230 -10.61 4.93 -4.32
C LEU A 230 -10.57 5.98 -3.21
N THR A 231 -10.57 5.55 -1.94
CA THR A 231 -10.59 6.47 -0.80
C THR A 231 -9.19 6.77 -0.26
N ILE A 232 -8.43 5.74 0.13
CA ILE A 232 -7.18 5.92 0.88
C ILE A 232 -5.98 5.92 -0.06
N LEU A 233 -5.87 4.92 -0.92
CA LEU A 233 -4.70 4.79 -1.78
C LEU A 233 -4.62 5.95 -2.78
N ALA A 234 -5.73 6.31 -3.42
CA ALA A 234 -5.82 7.43 -4.35
C ALA A 234 -5.41 8.74 -3.68
N ALA A 235 -5.91 9.01 -2.48
CA ALA A 235 -5.53 10.17 -1.70
C ALA A 235 -4.03 10.21 -1.37
N ARG A 236 -3.45 9.09 -0.94
CA ARG A 236 -2.01 9.00 -0.61
C ARG A 236 -1.13 9.12 -1.84
N ILE A 237 -1.54 8.54 -2.96
CA ILE A 237 -0.86 8.70 -4.26
C ILE A 237 -0.89 10.16 -4.67
N PHE A 238 -2.05 10.81 -4.57
CA PHE A 238 -2.21 12.21 -4.95
C PHE A 238 -1.37 13.16 -4.09
N GLN A 239 -1.38 12.99 -2.76
CA GLN A 239 -0.49 13.68 -1.83
C GLN A 239 0.98 13.54 -2.23
N LYS A 240 1.39 12.31 -2.55
CA LYS A 240 2.75 12.01 -2.95
C LYS A 240 3.10 12.67 -4.29
N GLU A 241 2.21 12.64 -5.29
CA GLU A 241 2.45 13.29 -6.58
C GLU A 241 2.68 14.81 -6.41
N ILE A 242 1.88 15.50 -5.60
CA ILE A 242 2.07 16.94 -5.31
C ILE A 242 3.45 17.17 -4.68
N SER A 243 3.84 16.34 -3.71
CA SER A 243 5.16 16.45 -3.09
C SER A 243 6.28 16.23 -4.12
N LEU A 244 6.16 15.23 -5.01
CA LEU A 244 7.14 14.95 -6.07
C LEU A 244 7.24 16.09 -7.11
N MET A 245 6.10 16.67 -7.51
CA MET A 245 6.03 17.80 -8.44
C MET A 245 6.82 19.02 -7.99
N SER A 246 6.95 19.22 -6.68
CA SER A 246 7.70 20.35 -6.11
C SER A 246 9.23 20.19 -6.16
N LYS A 247 9.74 19.02 -6.59
CA LYS A 247 11.16 18.67 -6.44
C LYS A 247 11.95 18.91 -7.74
N PRO A 248 13.24 19.31 -7.65
CA PRO A 248 14.09 19.46 -8.82
C PRO A 248 14.17 18.15 -9.64
N GLY A 249 14.10 18.27 -10.97
CA GLY A 249 14.13 17.12 -11.89
C GLY A 249 12.78 16.46 -12.15
N TRP A 250 11.68 16.99 -11.60
CA TRP A 250 10.33 16.42 -11.79
C TRP A 250 9.93 16.27 -13.25
N GLU A 251 10.13 17.29 -14.10
CA GLU A 251 9.69 17.25 -15.50
C GLU A 251 10.31 16.07 -16.26
N GLN A 252 11.63 15.89 -16.13
CA GLN A 252 12.34 14.75 -16.73
C GLN A 252 11.85 13.42 -16.12
N TYR A 253 11.68 13.37 -14.80
CA TYR A 253 11.21 12.16 -14.13
C TYR A 253 9.80 11.74 -14.54
N ALA A 254 8.87 12.70 -14.66
CA ALA A 254 7.50 12.47 -15.09
C ALA A 254 7.43 11.98 -16.54
N GLN A 255 8.35 12.40 -17.40
CA GLN A 255 8.43 11.92 -18.78
C GLN A 255 8.88 10.45 -18.88
N GLN A 256 9.72 9.97 -17.97
CA GLN A 256 10.25 8.59 -18.01
C GLN A 256 9.55 7.60 -17.06
N SER A 257 8.58 8.05 -16.27
CA SER A 257 7.87 7.24 -15.29
C SER A 257 6.36 7.37 -15.43
N TRP A 258 5.64 6.35 -14.99
CA TRP A 258 4.18 6.37 -14.86
C TRP A 258 3.74 6.25 -13.40
N LEU A 259 2.47 6.54 -13.14
CA LEU A 259 1.95 6.66 -11.78
C LEU A 259 2.04 5.35 -11.01
N LEU A 260 1.50 4.25 -11.56
CA LEU A 260 1.38 2.95 -10.90
C LEU A 260 2.06 1.84 -11.70
N ILE A 261 1.77 1.72 -12.98
CA ILE A 261 2.33 0.68 -13.84
C ILE A 261 3.70 1.15 -14.37
N PRO A 262 4.76 0.32 -14.40
CA PRO A 262 6.06 0.73 -14.92
C PRO A 262 6.02 1.17 -16.39
N LYS A 263 6.63 2.31 -16.69
CA LYS A 263 6.86 2.78 -18.07
C LYS A 263 8.07 2.06 -18.67
N ILE A 264 7.85 1.04 -19.48
CA ILE A 264 8.91 0.21 -20.07
C ILE A 264 9.92 1.08 -20.84
N ASN A 265 11.20 0.95 -20.49
CA ASN A 265 12.33 1.75 -21.01
C ASN A 265 12.15 3.28 -20.92
N GLY A 266 11.21 3.77 -20.10
CA GLY A 266 10.83 5.18 -20.05
C GLY A 266 10.09 5.69 -21.30
N ARG A 267 9.72 4.81 -22.25
CA ARG A 267 9.09 5.17 -23.52
C ARG A 267 7.64 4.70 -23.56
N THR A 268 6.75 5.60 -24.00
CA THR A 268 5.32 5.31 -24.09
C THR A 268 5.04 4.24 -25.13
N LEU A 269 5.73 4.28 -26.28
CA LEU A 269 5.55 3.30 -27.35
C LEU A 269 5.95 1.89 -26.90
N ASP A 270 7.15 1.74 -26.32
CA ASP A 270 7.64 0.46 -25.77
C ASP A 270 6.66 -0.10 -24.72
N SER A 271 6.09 0.76 -23.89
CA SER A 271 5.09 0.38 -22.89
C SER A 271 3.80 -0.13 -23.53
N ILE A 272 3.27 0.58 -24.53
CA ILE A 272 2.06 0.17 -25.25
C ILE A 272 2.27 -1.19 -25.92
N ILE A 273 3.38 -1.37 -26.63
CA ILE A 273 3.72 -2.64 -27.28
C ILE A 273 3.80 -3.76 -26.24
N PHE A 274 4.58 -3.57 -25.18
CA PHE A 274 4.79 -4.57 -24.14
C PHE A 274 3.47 -4.99 -23.48
N TYR A 275 2.66 -4.03 -23.00
CA TYR A 275 1.41 -4.33 -22.32
C TYR A 275 0.34 -4.90 -23.27
N SER A 276 0.36 -4.55 -24.56
CA SER A 276 -0.54 -5.14 -25.56
C SER A 276 -0.20 -6.61 -25.81
N ILE A 277 1.08 -6.92 -25.98
CA ILE A 277 1.56 -8.30 -26.13
C ILE A 277 1.24 -9.10 -24.86
N LEU A 278 1.57 -8.57 -23.68
CA LEU A 278 1.29 -9.23 -22.41
C LEU A 278 -0.21 -9.50 -22.23
N GLY A 279 -1.06 -8.51 -22.50
CA GLY A 279 -2.51 -8.66 -22.41
C GLY A 279 -3.06 -9.71 -23.39
N PHE A 280 -2.57 -9.71 -24.62
CA PHE A 280 -2.94 -10.70 -25.63
C PHE A 280 -2.48 -12.11 -25.25
N SER A 281 -1.26 -12.27 -24.73
CA SER A 281 -0.75 -13.55 -24.25
C SER A 281 -1.59 -14.09 -23.08
N ILE A 282 -1.94 -13.23 -22.11
CA ILE A 282 -2.82 -13.63 -21.00
C ILE A 282 -4.20 -14.04 -21.52
N TYR A 283 -4.77 -13.28 -22.46
CA TYR A 283 -6.07 -13.62 -23.05
C TYR A 283 -6.07 -14.99 -23.72
N ILE A 284 -5.02 -15.33 -24.49
CA ILE A 284 -4.89 -16.67 -25.10
C ILE A 284 -4.76 -17.76 -24.04
N LEU A 285 -3.98 -17.53 -22.98
CA LEU A 285 -3.74 -18.52 -21.94
C LEU A 285 -4.95 -18.77 -21.04
N VAL A 286 -5.80 -17.77 -20.84
CA VAL A 286 -7.00 -17.86 -19.98
C VAL A 286 -8.26 -18.19 -20.77
N GLY A 287 -8.31 -17.86 -22.07
CA GLY A 287 -9.44 -18.15 -22.96
C GLY A 287 -9.51 -19.59 -23.47
N GLN A 288 -8.60 -20.48 -23.01
CA GLN A 288 -8.56 -21.92 -23.29
C GLN A 288 -8.80 -22.72 -22.01
#